data_AF-A0A1L0BCL7-F1
#
_entry.id   AF-A0A1L0BCL7-F1
#
_cell.length_a   1.000
_cell.length_b   1.000
_cell.length_c   1.000
_cell.angle_alpha   90.00
_cell.angle_beta   90.00
_cell.angle_gamma   90.00
#
_symmetry.space_group_name_H-M   'P 1'
#
loop_
_entity.id
_entity.type
_entity.pdbx_description
1 polymer ?
#
loop_
_entity_poly.entity_id
_entity_poly.type
_entity_poly.pdbx_seq_one_letter_code
_entity_poly.pdbx_strand_id
1 'polypeptide(L)'
;MSEGKDIDSSSFASILAGVQKMRDSYEPVVPGKRPIERDLEPKTPSESTSNDSKYNSQARSIPTTVRSSSTSISGNRSTLTSHSASVVSNEISRPPEQTSNSRSHDRSGHHRRQGVQTYTSVQVANSQKGNPLLESPLMKQTPWTYNGQILSDYYINATLQVLFLSLKYHKLRPEYVWRRIEKLKGGSVTGGDSLVSDQALRVLLVVVDIDSPQEAIRHLLGICMKQDLSMVVAWSFEEAGNYLAYFKQNELATSKIASSIQGVKKGDYNLNIVSTLTSVRAVNKTDVAHLLANCKSFKNVVLQAALGDGLGDIPGLGDRKIQNLKAVFSEPFVFNKDYQDT
;
A
#
# COMPACT_ATOMS: atom_id res chain seq x y z
N MET A 1 -1.81 -50.04 22.92
CA MET A 1 -1.83 -49.39 21.59
C MET A 1 -2.15 -47.92 21.81
N SER A 2 -1.40 -47.03 21.17
CA SER A 2 -1.53 -45.58 21.31
C SER A 2 -2.24 -45.01 20.07
N GLU A 3 -3.40 -44.40 20.27
CA GLU A 3 -4.00 -43.51 19.26
C GLU A 3 -3.74 -42.06 19.66
N GLY A 4 -2.83 -41.41 18.93
CA GLY A 4 -2.67 -39.97 19.00
C GLY A 4 -3.82 -39.31 18.25
N LYS A 5 -4.64 -38.52 18.95
CA LYS A 5 -5.52 -37.55 18.30
C LYS A 5 -4.68 -36.32 17.99
N ASP A 6 -4.59 -35.95 16.71
CA ASP A 6 -4.07 -34.64 16.32
C ASP A 6 -4.95 -33.55 16.94
N ILE A 7 -4.36 -32.79 17.88
CA ILE A 7 -5.05 -31.67 18.53
C ILE A 7 -4.90 -30.46 17.62
N ASP A 8 -5.98 -30.13 16.91
CA ASP A 8 -6.06 -28.91 16.11
C ASP A 8 -5.84 -27.67 17.00
N SER A 9 -4.78 -26.93 16.71
CA SER A 9 -4.39 -25.72 17.43
C SER A 9 -5.35 -24.55 17.21
N SER A 10 -6.24 -24.64 16.21
CA SER A 10 -7.32 -23.68 15.95
C SER A 10 -8.63 -24.01 16.68
N SER A 11 -8.74 -25.18 17.31
CA SER A 11 -9.96 -25.60 18.00
C SER A 11 -10.26 -24.75 19.23
N PHE A 12 -11.53 -24.36 19.38
CA PHE A 12 -12.01 -23.52 20.50
C PHE A 12 -11.70 -24.12 21.89
N ALA A 13 -11.67 -25.45 22.00
CA ALA A 13 -11.28 -26.15 23.21
C ALA A 13 -9.78 -25.98 23.54
N SER A 14 -8.91 -26.03 22.53
CA SER A 14 -7.46 -25.79 22.67
C SER A 14 -7.19 -24.35 23.13
N ILE A 15 -7.93 -23.38 22.58
CA ILE A 15 -7.83 -21.96 22.94
C ILE A 15 -8.28 -21.74 24.40
N LEU A 16 -9.43 -22.29 24.81
CA LEU A 16 -9.91 -22.20 26.19
C LEU A 16 -8.92 -22.82 27.20
N ALA A 17 -8.37 -24.00 26.90
CA ALA A 17 -7.37 -24.63 27.74
C ALA A 17 -6.08 -23.80 27.87
N GLY A 18 -5.63 -23.16 26.78
CA GLY A 18 -4.49 -22.24 26.78
C GLY A 18 -4.74 -20.99 27.63
N VAL A 19 -5.93 -20.38 27.52
CA VAL A 19 -6.32 -19.20 28.29
C VAL A 19 -6.45 -19.51 29.79
N GLN A 20 -7.01 -20.66 30.15
CA GLN A 20 -7.08 -21.10 31.55
C GLN A 20 -5.67 -21.27 32.15
N LYS A 21 -4.79 -21.98 31.43
CA LYS A 21 -3.40 -22.21 31.86
C LYS A 21 -2.61 -20.90 32.04
N MET A 22 -2.90 -19.87 31.24
CA MET A 22 -2.30 -18.54 31.43
C MET A 22 -2.83 -17.82 32.68
N ARG A 23 -4.12 -17.97 33.05
CA ARG A 23 -4.64 -17.45 34.32
C ARG A 23 -4.01 -18.14 35.53
N ASP A 24 -3.90 -19.46 35.49
CA ASP A 24 -3.33 -20.25 36.59
C ASP A 24 -1.83 -19.92 36.79
N SER A 25 -1.12 -19.48 35.74
CA SER A 25 0.27 -19.00 35.82
C SER A 25 0.44 -17.58 36.37
N TYR A 26 -0.66 -16.87 36.67
CA TYR A 26 -0.68 -15.46 37.08
C TYR A 26 -1.13 -15.25 38.54
N GLU A 27 -0.95 -16.23 39.42
CA GLU A 27 -1.02 -15.99 40.87
C GLU A 27 0.17 -15.12 41.34
N PRO A 28 -0.06 -13.91 41.88
CA PRO A 28 1.02 -13.06 42.38
C PRO A 28 1.50 -13.55 43.74
N VAL A 29 2.75 -14.03 43.81
CA VAL A 29 3.41 -14.41 45.07
C VAL A 29 3.62 -13.17 45.94
N VAL A 30 2.83 -13.02 47.00
CA VAL A 30 3.03 -12.00 48.04
C VAL A 30 3.85 -12.59 49.20
N PRO A 31 5.05 -12.06 49.50
CA PRO A 31 5.89 -12.60 50.56
C PRO A 31 5.46 -12.13 51.95
N GLY A 32 5.02 -13.09 52.78
CA GLY A 32 5.15 -13.01 54.24
C GLY A 32 3.91 -12.60 55.06
N LYS A 33 3.16 -13.59 55.54
CA LYS A 33 2.66 -13.67 56.93
C LYS A 33 2.21 -15.09 57.27
N ARG A 34 2.44 -15.52 58.51
CA ARG A 34 1.92 -16.79 59.07
C ARG A 34 0.51 -16.57 59.66
N PRO A 35 -0.32 -17.63 59.78
CA PRO A 35 -1.77 -17.47 59.96
C PRO A 35 -2.19 -17.40 61.44
N ILE A 36 -3.07 -16.46 61.79
CA ILE A 36 -3.93 -16.54 62.99
C ILE A 36 -5.31 -15.95 62.64
N GLU A 37 -6.31 -16.84 62.68
CA GLU A 37 -7.67 -16.75 63.21
C GLU A 37 -8.58 -15.49 63.12
N ARG A 38 -9.87 -15.74 63.39
CA ARG A 38 -11.05 -14.88 63.18
C ARG A 38 -11.17 -13.82 64.29
N ASP A 39 -11.66 -12.61 63.95
CA ASP A 39 -13.04 -12.16 64.29
C ASP A 39 -13.23 -10.61 64.23
N LEU A 40 -14.47 -10.23 63.86
CA LEU A 40 -15.18 -8.96 64.15
C LEU A 40 -14.80 -7.61 63.47
N GLU A 41 -15.87 -6.85 63.22
CA GLU A 41 -15.95 -5.47 62.70
C GLU A 41 -15.68 -4.40 63.82
N PRO A 42 -15.98 -3.08 63.62
CA PRO A 42 -15.30 -2.12 62.74
C PRO A 42 -14.90 -0.83 63.49
N LYS A 43 -14.14 0.08 62.86
CA LYS A 43 -14.42 1.55 62.89
C LYS A 43 -13.50 2.40 62.00
N THR A 44 -14.12 3.45 61.48
CA THR A 44 -13.58 4.62 60.75
C THR A 44 -13.14 5.72 61.74
N PRO A 45 -12.88 6.98 61.31
CA PRO A 45 -11.84 7.44 60.39
C PRO A 45 -11.06 8.65 60.95
N SER A 46 -9.93 9.03 60.32
CA SER A 46 -9.42 10.43 60.22
C SER A 46 -7.96 10.43 59.75
N GLU A 47 -7.35 11.51 59.23
CA GLU A 47 -7.78 12.67 58.43
C GLU A 47 -6.50 13.51 58.24
N SER A 48 -6.30 14.20 57.09
CA SER A 48 -5.37 15.34 56.95
C SER A 48 -3.84 15.06 57.14
N THR A 49 -2.87 15.87 56.67
CA THR A 49 -2.90 17.10 55.87
C THR A 49 -1.58 17.30 55.07
N SER A 50 -1.69 17.88 53.87
CA SER A 50 -0.88 18.99 53.31
C SER A 50 0.67 19.00 53.20
N ASN A 51 1.11 19.55 52.05
CA ASN A 51 2.20 20.55 51.87
C ASN A 51 3.69 20.10 51.94
N ASP A 52 4.63 20.72 51.20
CA ASP A 52 4.59 21.51 49.94
C ASP A 52 6.03 21.68 49.37
N SER A 53 6.14 22.15 48.12
CA SER A 53 7.25 22.97 47.56
C SER A 53 8.70 22.43 47.42
N LYS A 54 9.08 22.19 46.15
CA LYS A 54 10.26 22.66 45.39
C LYS A 54 11.54 23.11 46.13
N TYR A 55 12.72 22.71 45.60
CA TYR A 55 13.77 23.66 45.14
C TYR A 55 14.70 23.02 44.07
N ASN A 56 15.62 23.80 43.49
CA ASN A 56 16.34 23.57 42.22
C ASN A 56 17.85 23.89 42.35
N SER A 57 18.75 23.14 41.68
CA SER A 57 20.16 23.57 41.45
C SER A 57 20.92 22.83 40.33
N GLN A 58 21.76 23.61 39.62
CA GLN A 58 22.67 23.35 38.46
C GLN A 58 23.79 22.28 38.73
N ALA A 59 24.61 21.74 37.81
CA ALA A 59 25.53 22.41 36.86
C ALA A 59 26.44 21.46 35.96
N ARG A 60 26.97 22.02 34.85
CA ARG A 60 28.32 21.86 34.18
C ARG A 60 29.00 20.51 33.74
N SER A 61 29.05 20.29 32.41
CA SER A 61 30.20 20.23 31.45
C SER A 61 31.51 19.38 31.55
N ILE A 62 31.71 18.45 30.57
CA ILE A 62 32.86 18.18 29.60
C ILE A 62 34.33 17.93 30.11
N PRO A 63 35.33 17.29 29.40
CA PRO A 63 35.44 16.09 28.51
C PRO A 63 36.52 15.04 28.99
N THR A 64 36.72 13.92 28.27
CA THR A 64 38.09 13.36 28.04
C THR A 64 38.21 12.45 26.79
N THR A 65 39.41 12.40 26.19
CA THR A 65 39.82 11.62 25.00
C THR A 65 40.76 10.47 25.37
N VAL A 66 40.69 9.30 24.70
CA VAL A 66 41.80 8.32 24.68
C VAL A 66 41.92 7.60 23.31
N ARG A 67 43.12 7.12 22.95
CA ARG A 67 43.50 6.55 21.64
C ARG A 67 44.46 5.34 21.83
N SER A 68 44.49 4.42 20.86
CA SER A 68 45.44 3.28 20.68
C SER A 68 45.07 2.01 21.49
N SER A 69 45.40 0.77 21.09
CA SER A 69 46.33 0.27 20.05
C SER A 69 45.99 -1.14 19.49
N SER A 70 46.53 -1.43 18.29
CA SER A 70 46.72 -2.69 17.53
C SER A 70 46.60 -4.09 18.18
N THR A 71 46.14 -5.08 17.37
CA THR A 71 46.77 -6.41 17.21
C THR A 71 46.45 -6.99 15.82
N SER A 72 47.36 -7.81 15.26
CA SER A 72 47.33 -8.41 13.91
C SER A 72 47.12 -9.94 13.93
N ILE A 73 46.44 -10.52 12.94
CA ILE A 73 46.58 -11.94 12.55
C ILE A 73 46.60 -12.05 11.01
N SER A 74 47.43 -12.99 10.49
CA SER A 74 47.67 -13.26 9.06
C SER A 74 47.05 -14.60 8.62
N GLY A 75 46.80 -14.79 7.31
CA GLY A 75 46.14 -16.00 6.79
C GLY A 75 46.08 -16.16 5.26
N ASN A 76 47.23 -16.29 4.60
CA ASN A 76 47.51 -17.01 3.34
C ASN A 76 46.49 -17.10 2.16
N ARG A 77 46.95 -16.58 1.00
CA ARG A 77 47.20 -17.29 -0.29
C ARG A 77 45.97 -17.88 -1.04
N SER A 78 45.73 -17.56 -2.32
CA SER A 78 46.64 -17.87 -3.43
C SER A 78 46.35 -17.10 -4.73
N THR A 79 47.41 -16.86 -5.51
CA THR A 79 47.41 -16.25 -6.86
C THR A 79 47.48 -17.30 -7.97
N LEU A 80 46.85 -17.06 -9.12
CA LEU A 80 47.24 -17.64 -10.41
C LEU A 80 47.05 -16.63 -11.55
N THR A 81 48.15 -16.26 -12.19
CA THR A 81 48.24 -15.64 -13.53
C THR A 81 48.03 -16.75 -14.60
N SER A 82 47.91 -16.54 -15.92
CA SER A 82 48.72 -15.63 -16.77
C SER A 82 48.22 -15.51 -18.24
N HIS A 83 48.64 -14.42 -18.90
CA HIS A 83 48.97 -14.27 -20.34
C HIS A 83 47.92 -14.35 -21.49
N SER A 84 47.44 -13.17 -21.86
CA SER A 84 47.46 -12.51 -23.20
C SER A 84 47.99 -13.23 -24.46
N ALA A 85 47.26 -13.06 -25.59
CA ALA A 85 47.77 -12.90 -26.97
C ALA A 85 46.73 -12.14 -27.85
N SER A 86 47.11 -11.69 -29.06
CA SER A 86 46.45 -10.54 -29.74
C SER A 86 46.33 -10.61 -31.27
N VAL A 87 45.20 -10.08 -31.80
CA VAL A 87 45.04 -9.32 -33.09
C VAL A 87 45.20 -10.05 -34.45
N VAL A 88 44.20 -9.89 -35.34
CA VAL A 88 44.25 -9.39 -36.76
C VAL A 88 42.91 -9.73 -37.50
N SER A 89 42.46 -8.80 -38.35
CA SER A 89 41.21 -8.78 -39.15
C SER A 89 41.24 -9.60 -40.46
N ASN A 90 40.08 -9.91 -41.05
CA ASN A 90 39.71 -9.39 -42.39
C ASN A 90 38.23 -9.66 -42.80
N GLU A 91 37.83 -9.11 -43.95
CA GLU A 91 36.46 -8.72 -44.32
C GLU A 91 35.96 -9.34 -45.65
N ILE A 92 34.66 -9.14 -45.97
CA ILE A 92 34.03 -9.12 -47.33
C ILE A 92 33.85 -10.45 -48.11
N SER A 93 32.60 -10.94 -48.23
CA SER A 93 31.85 -11.14 -49.52
C SER A 93 30.55 -11.97 -49.42
N ARG A 94 29.60 -11.68 -50.32
CA ARG A 94 28.28 -12.32 -50.60
C ARG A 94 28.25 -12.65 -52.13
N PRO A 95 27.17 -13.21 -52.73
CA PRO A 95 26.09 -14.14 -52.32
C PRO A 95 26.15 -15.40 -53.25
N PRO A 96 25.10 -16.20 -53.58
CA PRO A 96 23.68 -16.31 -53.16
C PRO A 96 23.37 -17.76 -52.63
N GLU A 97 22.19 -18.42 -52.68
CA GLU A 97 20.86 -18.12 -53.25
C GLU A 97 19.66 -18.75 -52.47
N GLN A 98 18.64 -19.29 -53.17
CA GLN A 98 17.26 -19.61 -52.76
C GLN A 98 17.06 -21.05 -52.26
N THR A 99 16.11 -21.26 -51.33
CA THR A 99 14.96 -22.16 -51.52
C THR A 99 13.87 -21.97 -50.45
N SER A 100 12.73 -22.63 -50.62
CA SER A 100 11.39 -22.21 -50.17
C SER A 100 10.80 -22.93 -48.94
N ASN A 101 9.71 -22.34 -48.43
CA ASN A 101 8.66 -22.95 -47.58
C ASN A 101 9.04 -23.30 -46.12
N SER A 102 8.13 -23.26 -45.12
CA SER A 102 6.66 -23.10 -45.13
C SER A 102 6.15 -22.29 -43.91
N ARG A 103 4.88 -21.87 -43.95
CA ARG A 103 4.20 -21.16 -42.85
C ARG A 103 3.70 -22.13 -41.77
N SER A 104 3.89 -21.78 -40.50
CA SER A 104 2.93 -22.10 -39.43
C SER A 104 2.70 -20.86 -38.56
N HIS A 105 1.45 -20.38 -38.54
CA HIS A 105 1.02 -19.37 -37.58
C HIS A 105 0.69 -20.05 -36.26
N ASP A 106 1.45 -19.75 -35.20
CA ASP A 106 0.91 -19.78 -33.85
C ASP A 106 1.06 -18.39 -33.23
N ARG A 107 -0.07 -17.68 -33.11
CA ARG A 107 -0.18 -16.38 -32.46
C ARG A 107 -0.89 -16.52 -31.11
N SER A 108 -0.40 -17.43 -30.27
CA SER A 108 -0.66 -17.42 -28.82
C SER A 108 0.10 -16.28 -28.13
N GLY A 109 -0.24 -15.04 -28.50
CA GLY A 109 0.30 -13.81 -27.94
C GLY A 109 -0.14 -13.59 -26.50
N HIS A 110 0.44 -14.36 -25.56
CA HIS A 110 0.45 -13.99 -24.16
C HIS A 110 1.20 -12.67 -24.02
N HIS A 111 0.46 -11.56 -23.99
CA HIS A 111 0.92 -10.28 -23.47
C HIS A 111 1.21 -10.44 -21.97
N ARG A 112 2.36 -11.06 -21.67
CA ARG A 112 3.01 -11.00 -20.36
C ARG A 112 3.20 -9.52 -20.07
N ARG A 113 2.29 -8.95 -19.26
CA ARG A 113 2.43 -7.59 -18.73
C ARG A 113 3.81 -7.52 -18.10
N GLN A 114 4.71 -6.79 -18.75
CA GLN A 114 6.06 -6.61 -18.22
C GLN A 114 5.89 -5.90 -16.86
N GLY A 115 6.44 -6.51 -15.81
CA GLY A 115 6.40 -5.89 -14.49
C GLY A 115 7.09 -4.53 -14.55
N VAL A 116 6.54 -3.55 -13.83
CA VAL A 116 7.15 -2.22 -13.72
C VAL A 116 8.59 -2.40 -13.25
N GLN A 117 9.56 -1.96 -14.06
CA GLN A 117 10.97 -2.06 -13.71
C GLN A 117 11.29 -1.02 -12.63
N THR A 118 11.47 -1.50 -11.40
CA THR A 118 11.76 -0.68 -10.20
C THR A 118 13.25 -0.48 -10.02
N TYR A 119 13.67 0.74 -9.68
CA TYR A 119 15.03 0.99 -9.19
C TYR A 119 15.15 0.64 -7.69
N THR A 120 16.35 0.34 -7.20
CA THR A 120 16.58 0.15 -5.75
C THR A 120 16.54 1.48 -4.97
N SER A 121 16.90 2.57 -5.64
CA SER A 121 16.95 3.94 -5.11
C SER A 121 16.33 4.93 -6.10
N VAL A 122 15.83 6.06 -5.59
CA VAL A 122 15.45 7.21 -6.43
C VAL A 122 16.69 7.73 -7.15
N GLN A 123 16.62 7.85 -8.48
CA GLN A 123 17.70 8.43 -9.27
C GLN A 123 17.54 9.95 -9.25
N VAL A 124 18.59 10.67 -8.84
CA VAL A 124 18.59 12.13 -8.66
C VAL A 124 19.52 12.78 -9.68
N ALA A 125 19.06 13.78 -10.43
CA ALA A 125 19.91 14.46 -11.39
C ALA A 125 21.02 15.25 -10.66
N ASN A 126 22.23 15.27 -11.23
CA ASN A 126 23.35 16.04 -10.65
C ASN A 126 23.04 17.54 -10.48
N SER A 127 22.10 18.08 -11.27
CA SER A 127 21.61 19.46 -11.16
C SER A 127 20.79 19.74 -9.90
N GLN A 128 20.29 18.71 -9.21
CA GLN A 128 19.52 18.83 -7.97
C GLN A 128 20.40 18.79 -6.70
N LYS A 129 21.73 18.83 -6.86
CA LYS A 129 22.66 18.91 -5.73
C LYS A 129 22.44 20.20 -4.94
N GLY A 130 22.15 20.06 -3.65
CA GLY A 130 21.83 21.18 -2.76
C GLY A 130 20.37 21.63 -2.79
N ASN A 131 19.47 20.88 -3.43
CA ASN A 131 18.02 21.13 -3.33
C ASN A 131 17.53 20.76 -1.91
N PRO A 132 16.92 21.70 -1.14
CA PRO A 132 16.48 21.44 0.23
C PRO A 132 15.49 20.29 0.40
N LEU A 133 14.75 19.89 -0.66
CA LEU A 133 13.82 18.75 -0.56
C LEU A 133 14.54 17.42 -0.29
N LEU A 134 15.81 17.29 -0.67
CA LEU A 134 16.65 16.12 -0.36
C LEU A 134 17.00 16.03 1.13
N GLU A 135 16.88 17.16 1.85
CA GLU A 135 17.15 17.24 3.28
C GLU A 135 15.90 17.03 4.14
N SER A 136 14.72 16.83 3.53
CA SER A 136 13.49 16.58 4.29
C SER A 136 13.57 15.27 5.10
N PRO A 137 12.87 15.15 6.25
CA PRO A 137 13.01 13.98 7.12
C PRO A 137 12.70 12.65 6.43
N LEU A 138 11.64 12.61 5.62
CA LEU A 138 11.22 11.40 4.91
C LEU A 138 12.09 11.09 3.69
N MET A 139 12.60 12.12 2.99
CA MET A 139 13.51 11.91 1.87
C MET A 139 14.89 11.44 2.33
N LYS A 140 15.37 11.88 3.51
CA LYS A 140 16.58 11.35 4.16
C LYS A 140 16.49 9.86 4.51
N GLN A 141 15.29 9.34 4.78
CA GLN A 141 15.05 7.92 5.04
C GLN A 141 14.83 7.11 3.74
N THR A 142 14.56 7.77 2.62
CA THR A 142 14.31 7.14 1.33
C THR A 142 15.64 6.93 0.59
N PRO A 143 15.96 5.72 0.09
CA PRO A 143 17.23 5.52 -0.63
C PRO A 143 17.24 6.28 -1.95
N TRP A 144 18.24 7.12 -2.16
CA TRP A 144 18.43 7.90 -3.39
C TRP A 144 19.91 7.99 -3.78
N THR A 145 20.18 8.14 -5.07
CA THR A 145 21.54 8.17 -5.64
C THR A 145 21.64 9.16 -6.79
N TYR A 146 22.73 9.92 -6.88
CA TYR A 146 22.97 10.81 -8.02
C TYR A 146 23.22 10.04 -9.31
N ASN A 147 22.63 10.50 -10.41
CA ASN A 147 22.77 9.96 -11.75
C ASN A 147 22.84 11.09 -12.77
N GLY A 148 23.93 11.14 -13.54
CA GLY A 148 24.16 12.19 -14.56
C GLY A 148 23.50 11.92 -15.93
N GLN A 149 22.88 10.75 -16.12
CA GLN A 149 22.31 10.30 -17.40
C GLN A 149 20.79 10.50 -17.50
N ILE A 150 20.11 10.79 -16.39
CA ILE A 150 18.66 11.02 -16.40
C ILE A 150 18.30 12.41 -16.95
N LEU A 151 17.16 12.50 -17.64
CA LEU A 151 16.71 13.73 -18.28
C LEU A 151 15.86 14.59 -17.34
N SER A 152 14.95 14.00 -16.58
CA SER A 152 14.17 14.69 -15.53
C SER A 152 15.01 14.89 -14.26
N ASP A 153 14.45 15.56 -13.27
CA ASP A 153 15.17 15.89 -12.04
C ASP A 153 15.25 14.70 -11.06
N TYR A 154 14.22 13.85 -11.08
CA TYR A 154 14.16 12.60 -10.32
C TYR A 154 13.49 11.49 -11.14
N TYR A 155 14.06 10.28 -11.18
CA TYR A 155 13.34 9.07 -11.63
C TYR A 155 13.07 8.15 -10.42
N ILE A 156 11.81 7.75 -10.26
CA ILE A 156 11.38 6.85 -9.17
C ILE A 156 11.50 5.38 -9.59
N ASN A 157 11.04 5.10 -10.80
CA ASN A 157 11.15 3.83 -11.52
C ASN A 157 11.23 4.12 -13.04
N ALA A 158 11.26 3.08 -13.88
CA ALA A 158 11.38 3.25 -15.32
C ALA A 158 10.23 4.03 -15.99
N THR A 159 9.06 4.13 -15.36
CA THR A 159 7.84 4.74 -15.92
C THR A 159 7.35 5.97 -15.14
N LEU A 160 8.03 6.41 -14.09
CA LEU A 160 7.61 7.57 -13.27
C LEU A 160 8.78 8.53 -13.06
N GLN A 161 8.62 9.71 -13.65
CA GLN A 161 9.64 10.74 -13.75
C GLN A 161 9.10 12.06 -13.20
N VAL A 162 9.93 12.77 -12.44
CA VAL A 162 9.56 14.03 -11.79
C VAL A 162 10.50 15.14 -12.25
N LEU A 163 9.92 16.20 -12.79
CA LEU A 163 10.56 17.51 -12.96
C LEU A 163 10.29 18.36 -11.72
N PHE A 164 11.26 19.14 -11.29
CA PHE A 164 11.14 20.02 -10.12
C PHE A 164 11.20 21.49 -10.51
N LEU A 165 10.31 22.31 -9.94
CA LEU A 165 10.24 23.74 -10.19
C LEU A 165 9.80 24.53 -8.95
N SER A 166 10.62 25.46 -8.49
CA SER A 166 10.19 26.50 -7.54
C SER A 166 9.48 27.62 -8.31
N LEU A 167 8.39 28.18 -7.77
CA LEU A 167 7.67 29.28 -8.38
C LEU A 167 8.49 30.58 -8.40
N LYS A 168 9.33 30.81 -7.38
CA LYS A 168 10.31 31.90 -7.32
C LYS A 168 11.32 31.78 -8.47
N TYR A 169 11.80 30.57 -8.76
CA TYR A 169 12.66 30.33 -9.92
C TYR A 169 11.90 30.49 -11.25
N HIS A 170 10.65 30.01 -11.33
CA HIS A 170 9.81 30.18 -12.53
C HIS A 170 9.58 31.67 -12.87
N LYS A 171 9.35 32.53 -11.87
CA LYS A 171 9.27 33.99 -12.07
C LYS A 171 10.55 34.59 -12.63
N LEU A 172 11.72 34.06 -12.27
CA LEU A 172 13.02 34.55 -12.73
C LEU A 172 13.39 34.02 -14.13
N ARG A 173 12.99 32.78 -14.45
CA ARG A 173 13.33 32.06 -15.68
C ARG A 173 12.11 31.28 -16.22
N PRO A 174 11.09 31.96 -16.77
CA PRO A 174 9.88 31.29 -17.25
C PRO A 174 10.15 30.34 -18.43
N GLU A 175 11.21 30.59 -19.21
CA GLU A 175 11.64 29.76 -20.34
C GLU A 175 12.35 28.46 -19.91
N TYR A 176 12.67 28.30 -18.63
CA TYR A 176 13.31 27.09 -18.11
C TYR A 176 12.42 25.85 -18.29
N VAL A 177 11.14 25.93 -17.90
CA VAL A 177 10.23 24.77 -17.90
C VAL A 177 10.03 24.21 -19.31
N TRP A 178 9.91 25.08 -20.32
CA TRP A 178 9.82 24.68 -21.72
C TRP A 178 11.07 23.93 -22.18
N ARG A 179 12.26 24.46 -21.88
CA ARG A 179 13.54 23.78 -22.19
C ARG A 179 13.74 22.47 -21.45
N ARG A 180 13.10 22.27 -20.28
CA ARG A 180 13.10 20.97 -19.58
C ARG A 180 12.15 19.98 -20.26
N ILE A 181 10.92 20.38 -20.58
CA ILE A 181 9.91 19.54 -21.24
C ILE A 181 10.39 19.11 -22.64
N GLU A 182 10.99 20.01 -23.42
CA GLU A 182 11.49 19.70 -24.76
C GLU A 182 12.53 18.57 -24.77
N LYS A 183 13.42 18.53 -23.76
CA LYS A 183 14.39 17.43 -23.59
C LYS A 183 13.74 16.07 -23.32
N LEU A 184 12.51 16.03 -22.80
CA LEU A 184 11.77 14.79 -22.53
C LEU A 184 10.99 14.27 -23.75
N LYS A 185 10.85 15.07 -24.81
CA LYS A 185 10.15 14.65 -26.04
C LYS A 185 10.89 13.58 -26.81
N GLY A 186 12.22 13.50 -26.66
CA GLY A 186 13.05 12.41 -27.18
C GLY A 186 12.98 11.11 -26.37
N GLY A 187 12.07 11.01 -25.39
CA GLY A 187 11.88 9.83 -24.55
C GLY A 187 12.60 9.89 -23.20
N SER A 188 12.70 8.72 -22.56
CA SER A 188 13.17 8.57 -21.17
C SER A 188 14.69 8.54 -20.98
N VAL A 189 15.48 8.43 -22.04
CA VAL A 189 16.95 8.27 -21.97
C VAL A 189 17.62 9.08 -23.08
N THR A 190 18.77 9.68 -22.79
CA THR A 190 19.62 10.33 -23.81
C THR A 190 20.02 9.34 -24.91
N GLY A 191 19.48 9.50 -26.12
CA GLY A 191 19.87 8.71 -27.29
C GLY A 191 18.99 7.49 -27.60
N GLY A 192 17.77 7.41 -27.05
CA GLY A 192 16.76 6.44 -27.50
C GLY A 192 16.01 6.91 -28.75
N ASP A 193 15.58 5.97 -29.60
CA ASP A 193 14.75 6.28 -30.77
C ASP A 193 13.37 6.81 -30.34
N SER A 194 13.10 8.07 -30.66
CA SER A 194 11.89 8.83 -30.30
C SER A 194 10.58 8.32 -30.96
N LEU A 195 10.59 7.16 -31.63
CA LEU A 195 9.49 6.67 -32.46
C LEU A 195 8.36 6.00 -31.66
N VAL A 196 8.56 5.71 -30.37
CA VAL A 196 7.58 5.03 -29.51
C VAL A 196 7.35 5.88 -28.26
N SER A 197 6.09 6.17 -27.96
CA SER A 197 5.70 6.78 -26.68
C SER A 197 6.11 5.83 -25.55
N ASP A 198 7.01 6.30 -24.68
CA ASP A 198 7.63 5.50 -23.62
C ASP A 198 6.69 5.14 -22.45
N GLN A 199 5.41 5.52 -22.55
CA GLN A 199 4.37 5.33 -21.51
C GLN A 199 4.77 5.86 -20.12
N ALA A 200 5.74 6.78 -20.06
CA ALA A 200 6.22 7.35 -18.81
C ALA A 200 5.25 8.41 -18.28
N LEU A 201 4.77 8.21 -17.06
CA LEU A 201 4.10 9.24 -16.28
C LEU A 201 5.11 10.33 -15.90
N ARG A 202 4.92 11.52 -16.47
CA ARG A 202 5.73 12.71 -16.20
C ARG A 202 4.98 13.61 -15.21
N VAL A 203 5.61 13.88 -14.06
CA VAL A 203 5.08 14.74 -13.01
C VAL A 203 5.88 16.05 -12.97
N LEU A 204 5.21 17.20 -13.00
CA LEU A 204 5.80 18.49 -12.62
C LEU A 204 5.50 18.73 -11.13
N LEU A 205 6.52 18.59 -10.30
CA LEU A 205 6.46 18.89 -8.87
C LEU A 205 6.83 20.36 -8.65
N VAL A 206 5.84 21.16 -8.26
CA VAL A 206 5.94 22.61 -8.10
C VAL A 206 6.00 22.97 -6.62
N VAL A 207 7.02 23.71 -6.18
CA VAL A 207 7.08 24.29 -4.82
C VAL A 207 6.60 25.73 -4.84
N VAL A 208 5.66 26.05 -3.95
CA VAL A 208 5.14 27.40 -3.70
C VAL A 208 6.05 28.11 -2.70
N ASP A 209 6.90 28.99 -3.22
CA ASP A 209 7.84 29.83 -2.45
C ASP A 209 7.69 31.32 -2.79
N ILE A 210 6.46 31.75 -3.11
CA ILE A 210 6.04 33.13 -3.41
C ILE A 210 4.65 33.43 -2.84
N ASP A 211 4.37 34.68 -2.49
CA ASP A 211 3.13 35.09 -1.81
C ASP A 211 1.86 35.08 -2.71
N SER A 212 2.04 35.24 -4.02
CA SER A 212 0.95 35.28 -5.00
C SER A 212 1.18 34.23 -6.11
N PRO A 213 0.91 32.94 -5.83
CA PRO A 213 1.21 31.85 -6.75
C PRO A 213 0.12 31.57 -7.79
N GLN A 214 -1.09 32.13 -7.63
CA GLN A 214 -2.30 31.73 -8.33
C GLN A 214 -2.14 31.76 -9.85
N GLU A 215 -1.64 32.87 -10.39
CA GLU A 215 -1.47 33.06 -11.83
C GLU A 215 -0.32 32.21 -12.41
N ALA A 216 0.76 32.02 -11.64
CA ALA A 216 1.88 31.17 -12.04
C ALA A 216 1.46 29.69 -12.11
N ILE A 217 0.72 29.20 -11.11
CA ILE A 217 0.15 27.85 -11.08
C ILE A 217 -0.85 27.67 -12.23
N ARG A 218 -1.74 28.65 -12.47
CA ARG A 218 -2.70 28.62 -13.58
C ARG A 218 -2.01 28.50 -14.94
N HIS A 219 -0.95 29.26 -15.16
CA HIS A 219 -0.15 29.20 -16.39
C HIS A 219 0.59 27.86 -16.53
N LEU A 220 1.27 27.39 -15.48
CA LEU A 220 1.96 26.10 -15.46
C LEU A 220 1.02 24.91 -15.70
N LEU A 221 -0.18 24.92 -15.09
CA LEU A 221 -1.21 23.91 -15.35
C LEU A 221 -1.61 23.88 -16.84
N GLY A 222 -1.74 25.06 -17.46
CA GLY A 222 -1.97 25.18 -18.90
C GLY A 222 -0.84 24.61 -19.78
N ILE A 223 0.41 24.64 -19.30
CA ILE A 223 1.56 23.97 -19.96
C ILE A 223 1.47 22.46 -19.75
N CYS A 224 1.23 21.99 -18.53
CA CYS A 224 1.11 20.58 -18.17
C CYS A 224 0.04 19.86 -19.00
N MET A 225 -1.17 20.43 -19.09
CA MET A 225 -2.26 19.88 -19.92
C MET A 225 -1.90 19.78 -21.41
N LYS A 226 -1.13 20.74 -21.94
CA LYS A 226 -0.72 20.76 -23.36
C LYS A 226 0.41 19.80 -23.69
N GLN A 227 1.15 19.30 -22.69
CA GLN A 227 2.37 18.51 -22.87
C GLN A 227 2.29 17.12 -22.23
N ASP A 228 1.10 16.73 -21.74
CA ASP A 228 0.84 15.46 -21.05
C ASP A 228 1.71 15.26 -19.79
N LEU A 229 1.75 16.29 -18.93
CA LEU A 229 2.31 16.19 -17.58
C LEU A 229 1.19 16.27 -16.53
N SER A 230 1.30 15.45 -15.48
CA SER A 230 0.54 15.66 -14.25
C SER A 230 1.25 16.71 -13.38
N MET A 231 0.52 17.65 -12.79
CA MET A 231 1.11 18.65 -11.88
C MET A 231 0.81 18.29 -10.42
N VAL A 232 1.82 18.35 -9.55
CA VAL A 232 1.68 18.22 -8.10
C VAL A 232 2.25 19.49 -7.47
N VAL A 233 1.49 20.11 -6.57
CA VAL A 233 1.86 21.36 -5.91
C VAL A 233 2.17 21.07 -4.44
N ALA A 234 3.29 21.59 -3.95
CA ALA A 234 3.73 21.52 -2.57
C ALA A 234 3.93 22.95 -2.01
N TRP A 235 3.51 23.18 -0.78
CA TRP A 235 3.62 24.45 -0.05
C TRP A 235 4.95 24.60 0.69
N SER A 236 5.80 23.59 0.65
CA SER A 236 7.16 23.64 1.18
C SER A 236 8.10 22.66 0.47
N PHE A 237 9.40 22.86 0.63
CA PHE A 237 10.42 21.88 0.19
C PHE A 237 10.32 20.55 0.95
N GLU A 238 9.88 20.58 2.22
CA GLU A 238 9.66 19.38 3.02
C GLU A 238 8.52 18.54 2.44
N GLU A 239 7.38 19.16 2.14
CA GLU A 239 6.22 18.52 1.52
C GLU A 239 6.57 17.96 0.12
N ALA A 240 7.36 18.69 -0.68
CA ALA A 240 7.86 18.18 -1.96
C ALA A 240 8.74 16.95 -1.80
N GLY A 241 9.63 16.92 -0.80
CA GLY A 241 10.43 15.74 -0.46
C GLY A 241 9.57 14.57 0.02
N ASN A 242 8.50 14.85 0.78
CA ASN A 242 7.55 13.85 1.24
C ASN A 242 6.77 13.22 0.07
N TYR A 243 6.30 14.01 -0.91
CA TYR A 243 5.69 13.48 -2.13
C TYR A 243 6.63 12.58 -2.92
N LEU A 244 7.90 12.97 -3.07
CA LEU A 244 8.91 12.17 -3.77
C LEU A 244 9.16 10.82 -3.07
N ALA A 245 9.23 10.82 -1.74
CA ALA A 245 9.30 9.62 -0.92
C ALA A 245 8.03 8.74 -1.03
N TYR A 246 6.84 9.34 -1.02
CA TYR A 246 5.58 8.60 -1.20
C TYR A 246 5.45 7.99 -2.60
N PHE A 247 5.90 8.67 -3.65
CA PHE A 247 5.98 8.07 -5.00
C PHE A 247 6.87 6.83 -4.98
N LYS A 248 8.00 6.85 -4.25
CA LYS A 248 8.87 5.69 -4.14
C LYS A 248 8.22 4.54 -3.36
N GLN A 249 7.65 4.82 -2.19
CA GLN A 249 6.97 3.82 -1.36
C GLN A 249 5.76 3.17 -2.06
N ASN A 250 5.08 3.92 -2.94
CA ASN A 250 3.88 3.49 -3.64
C ASN A 250 4.12 3.17 -5.13
N GLU A 251 5.37 2.99 -5.58
CA GLU A 251 5.69 2.78 -6.99
C GLU A 251 5.03 1.51 -7.60
N LEU A 252 4.69 0.53 -6.75
CA LEU A 252 3.97 -0.69 -7.12
C LEU A 252 2.45 -0.63 -6.85
N ALA A 253 1.92 0.52 -6.43
CA ALA A 253 0.49 0.66 -6.08
C ALA A 253 -0.42 0.34 -7.26
N THR A 254 -0.07 0.71 -8.50
CA THR A 254 -0.85 0.37 -9.70
C THR A 254 -1.05 -1.13 -9.87
N SER A 255 -0.02 -1.94 -9.59
CA SER A 255 -0.12 -3.41 -9.61
C SER A 255 -1.04 -3.92 -8.50
N LYS A 256 -0.97 -3.34 -7.29
CA LYS A 256 -1.86 -3.68 -6.15
C LYS A 256 -3.32 -3.27 -6.41
N ILE A 257 -3.53 -2.12 -7.04
CA ILE A 257 -4.86 -1.59 -7.41
C ILE A 257 -5.48 -2.47 -8.52
N ALA A 258 -4.70 -2.92 -9.50
CA ALA A 258 -5.19 -3.85 -10.51
C ALA A 258 -5.70 -5.19 -9.91
N SER A 259 -5.06 -5.69 -8.84
CA SER A 259 -5.60 -6.81 -8.05
C SER A 259 -6.78 -6.43 -7.15
N SER A 260 -6.89 -5.16 -6.71
CA SER A 260 -7.99 -4.69 -5.84
C SER A 260 -9.26 -4.26 -6.58
N ILE A 261 -9.17 -3.96 -7.88
CA ILE A 261 -10.32 -3.69 -8.76
C ILE A 261 -11.07 -4.99 -9.11
N GLN A 262 -10.40 -6.15 -9.01
CA GLN A 262 -11.11 -7.42 -8.93
C GLN A 262 -11.93 -7.41 -7.63
N GLY A 263 -13.23 -7.21 -7.75
CA GLY A 263 -14.14 -7.10 -6.61
C GLY A 263 -13.91 -8.25 -5.64
N VAL A 264 -13.60 -7.92 -4.39
CA VAL A 264 -13.25 -8.88 -3.34
C VAL A 264 -14.40 -9.87 -3.20
N LYS A 265 -14.22 -11.08 -3.75
CA LYS A 265 -15.13 -12.19 -3.53
C LYS A 265 -15.10 -12.49 -2.04
N LYS A 266 -16.14 -12.09 -1.30
CA LYS A 266 -16.30 -12.47 0.12
C LYS A 266 -16.18 -13.99 0.18
N GLY A 267 -15.15 -14.49 0.86
CA GLY A 267 -14.75 -15.89 0.80
C GLY A 267 -15.82 -16.86 1.29
N ASP A 268 -16.65 -16.41 2.23
CA ASP A 268 -17.63 -17.26 2.88
C ASP A 268 -19.01 -17.20 2.22
N TYR A 269 -19.53 -18.38 1.87
CA TYR A 269 -20.89 -18.56 1.37
C TYR A 269 -21.96 -17.92 2.29
N ASN A 270 -21.79 -18.05 3.61
CA ASN A 270 -22.69 -17.44 4.60
C ASN A 270 -22.66 -15.90 4.57
N LEU A 271 -21.48 -15.28 4.40
CA LEU A 271 -21.38 -13.82 4.29
C LEU A 271 -22.05 -13.31 3.01
N ASN A 272 -22.02 -14.08 1.92
CA ASN A 272 -22.73 -13.76 0.70
C ASN A 272 -24.25 -13.86 0.90
N ILE A 273 -24.77 -14.96 1.46
CA ILE A 273 -26.22 -15.10 1.72
C ILE A 273 -26.72 -14.01 2.66
N VAL A 274 -26.01 -13.73 3.76
CA VAL A 274 -26.37 -12.66 4.69
C VAL A 274 -26.42 -11.32 3.95
N SER A 275 -25.39 -11.00 3.16
CA SER A 275 -25.36 -9.77 2.36
C SER A 275 -26.50 -9.66 1.35
N THR A 276 -26.90 -10.78 0.72
CA THR A 276 -27.98 -10.83 -0.26
C THR A 276 -29.35 -10.70 0.39
N LEU A 277 -29.64 -11.50 1.42
CA LEU A 277 -30.96 -11.49 2.06
C LEU A 277 -31.21 -10.23 2.90
N THR A 278 -30.17 -9.59 3.48
CA THR A 278 -30.33 -8.28 4.14
C THR A 278 -30.47 -7.10 3.17
N SER A 279 -30.45 -7.32 1.85
CA SER A 279 -30.87 -6.30 0.88
C SER A 279 -32.40 -6.14 0.82
N VAL A 280 -33.15 -7.14 1.28
CA VAL A 280 -34.61 -7.09 1.37
C VAL A 280 -35.02 -6.18 2.54
N ARG A 281 -35.93 -5.23 2.27
CA ARG A 281 -36.41 -4.27 3.27
C ARG A 281 -36.88 -4.97 4.54
N ALA A 282 -36.42 -4.48 5.69
CA ALA A 282 -36.72 -5.00 7.04
C ALA A 282 -36.24 -6.43 7.38
N VAL A 283 -35.43 -7.07 6.53
CA VAL A 283 -34.78 -8.37 6.83
C VAL A 283 -33.41 -8.12 7.46
N ASN A 284 -33.21 -8.58 8.70
CA ASN A 284 -31.98 -8.39 9.47
C ASN A 284 -31.07 -9.63 9.43
N LYS A 285 -29.81 -9.47 9.86
CA LYS A 285 -28.83 -10.58 9.95
C LYS A 285 -29.34 -11.77 10.77
N THR A 286 -30.06 -11.49 11.88
CA THR A 286 -30.69 -12.51 12.73
C THR A 286 -31.78 -13.28 11.99
N ASP A 287 -32.58 -12.59 11.17
CA ASP A 287 -33.62 -13.22 10.35
C ASP A 287 -33.00 -14.17 9.31
N VAL A 288 -31.87 -13.79 8.71
CA VAL A 288 -31.12 -14.66 7.80
C VAL A 288 -30.56 -15.90 8.53
N ALA A 289 -30.14 -15.77 9.79
CA ALA A 289 -29.72 -16.92 10.58
C ALA A 289 -30.88 -17.91 10.83
N HIS A 290 -32.07 -17.41 11.17
CA HIS A 290 -33.27 -18.25 11.33
C HIS A 290 -33.75 -18.87 10.00
N LEU A 291 -33.74 -18.11 8.90
CA LEU A 291 -34.02 -18.61 7.55
C LEU A 291 -33.05 -19.73 7.14
N LEU A 292 -31.75 -19.59 7.44
CA LEU A 292 -30.77 -20.64 7.14
C LEU A 292 -30.90 -21.86 8.07
N ALA A 293 -31.22 -21.68 9.34
CA ALA A 293 -31.47 -22.78 10.26
C ALA A 293 -32.66 -23.66 9.82
N ASN A 294 -33.77 -23.04 9.42
CA ASN A 294 -35.00 -23.76 9.07
C ASN A 294 -35.00 -24.22 7.59
N CYS A 295 -34.68 -23.34 6.64
CA CYS A 295 -34.73 -23.66 5.21
C CYS A 295 -33.47 -24.38 4.70
N LYS A 296 -32.35 -24.37 5.43
CA LYS A 296 -31.05 -25.03 5.13
C LYS A 296 -30.29 -24.56 3.88
N SER A 297 -30.95 -23.92 2.91
CA SER A 297 -30.32 -23.40 1.70
C SER A 297 -31.04 -22.18 1.14
N PHE A 298 -30.32 -21.31 0.42
CA PHE A 298 -30.91 -20.14 -0.24
C PHE A 298 -32.01 -20.52 -1.23
N LYS A 299 -31.85 -21.63 -1.98
CA LYS A 299 -32.90 -22.15 -2.89
C LYS A 299 -34.20 -22.42 -2.14
N ASN A 300 -34.13 -23.03 -0.97
CA ASN A 300 -35.32 -23.35 -0.18
C ASN A 300 -35.96 -22.09 0.42
N VAL A 301 -35.16 -21.08 0.82
CA VAL A 301 -35.69 -19.77 1.23
C VAL A 301 -36.53 -19.14 0.12
N VAL A 302 -36.02 -19.14 -1.13
CA VAL A 302 -36.75 -18.59 -2.29
C VAL A 302 -38.02 -19.39 -2.57
N LEU A 303 -37.96 -20.73 -2.59
CA LEU A 303 -39.13 -21.58 -2.85
C LEU A 303 -40.21 -21.42 -1.78
N GLN A 304 -39.83 -21.38 -0.51
CA GLN A 304 -40.78 -21.19 0.60
C GLN A 304 -41.37 -19.78 0.61
N ALA A 305 -40.62 -18.74 0.21
CA ALA A 305 -41.14 -17.37 0.14
C ALA A 305 -42.07 -17.14 -1.07
N ALA A 306 -41.80 -17.78 -2.22
CA ALA A 306 -42.56 -17.56 -3.45
C ALA A 306 -43.76 -18.51 -3.63
N LEU A 307 -43.64 -19.78 -3.24
CA LEU A 307 -44.70 -20.80 -3.42
C LEU A 307 -45.21 -21.40 -2.10
N GLY A 308 -44.39 -21.39 -1.05
CA GLY A 308 -44.76 -21.95 0.25
C GLY A 308 -45.46 -20.96 1.18
N ASP A 309 -45.85 -21.48 2.34
CA ASP A 309 -46.30 -20.69 3.50
C ASP A 309 -45.43 -20.95 4.75
N GLY A 310 -44.45 -21.86 4.66
CA GLY A 310 -43.58 -22.29 5.75
C GLY A 310 -42.55 -21.25 6.23
N LEU A 311 -42.70 -19.98 5.82
CA LEU A 311 -41.99 -18.86 6.44
C LEU A 311 -42.69 -18.39 7.73
N GLY A 312 -44.00 -18.60 7.87
CA GLY A 312 -44.76 -18.23 9.08
C GLY A 312 -44.32 -18.99 10.33
N ASP A 313 -43.87 -20.23 10.16
CA ASP A 313 -43.39 -21.09 11.25
C ASP A 313 -41.99 -20.69 11.78
N ILE A 314 -41.34 -19.68 11.19
CA ILE A 314 -39.97 -19.30 11.54
C ILE A 314 -39.99 -18.28 12.70
N PRO A 315 -39.43 -18.61 13.88
CA PRO A 315 -39.49 -17.73 15.04
C PRO A 315 -38.77 -16.40 14.76
N GLY A 316 -39.45 -15.28 15.10
CA GLY A 316 -38.95 -13.92 14.90
C GLY A 316 -39.19 -13.33 13.50
N LEU A 317 -39.71 -14.12 12.55
CA LEU A 317 -40.03 -13.68 11.19
C LEU A 317 -41.49 -13.20 11.09
N GLY A 318 -41.77 -11.98 11.55
CA GLY A 318 -43.14 -11.42 11.48
C GLY A 318 -43.60 -11.06 10.07
N ASP A 319 -44.93 -10.97 9.87
CA ASP A 319 -45.62 -10.85 8.58
C ASP A 319 -45.01 -9.86 7.60
N ARG A 320 -44.63 -8.65 8.06
CA ARG A 320 -44.01 -7.62 7.22
C ARG A 320 -42.71 -8.10 6.55
N LYS A 321 -41.91 -8.94 7.22
CA LYS A 321 -40.69 -9.52 6.65
C LYS A 321 -41.03 -10.59 5.61
N ILE A 322 -42.03 -11.42 5.91
CA ILE A 322 -42.53 -12.49 5.02
C ILE A 322 -43.10 -11.88 3.74
N GLN A 323 -43.95 -10.86 3.84
CA GLN A 323 -44.51 -10.13 2.70
C GLN A 323 -43.40 -9.50 1.84
N ASN A 324 -42.41 -8.85 2.44
CA ASN A 324 -41.28 -8.27 1.69
C ASN A 324 -40.44 -9.35 0.97
N LEU A 325 -40.16 -10.48 1.62
CA LEU A 325 -39.46 -11.61 1.00
C LEU A 325 -40.28 -12.20 -0.16
N LYS A 326 -41.58 -12.41 0.05
CA LYS A 326 -42.51 -12.92 -0.96
C LYS A 326 -42.55 -11.98 -2.17
N ALA A 327 -42.77 -10.68 -1.96
CA ALA A 327 -42.76 -9.68 -3.01
C ALA A 327 -41.44 -9.72 -3.82
N VAL A 328 -40.28 -9.65 -3.16
CA VAL A 328 -38.97 -9.67 -3.85
C VAL A 328 -38.75 -10.95 -4.69
N PHE A 329 -39.28 -12.09 -4.28
CA PHE A 329 -39.08 -13.36 -4.99
C PHE A 329 -40.21 -13.76 -5.96
N SER A 330 -41.41 -13.18 -5.85
CA SER A 330 -42.55 -13.48 -6.73
C SER A 330 -42.92 -12.37 -7.71
N GLU A 331 -42.48 -11.12 -7.50
CA GLU A 331 -42.80 -10.04 -8.43
C GLU A 331 -42.08 -10.19 -9.78
N PRO A 332 -42.77 -9.96 -10.91
CA PRO A 332 -42.14 -9.96 -12.22
C PRO A 332 -41.22 -8.75 -12.38
N PHE A 333 -40.06 -8.94 -13.00
CA PHE A 333 -39.16 -7.86 -13.36
C PHE A 333 -39.75 -7.03 -14.50
N VAL A 334 -40.33 -5.87 -14.17
CA VAL A 334 -40.99 -4.97 -15.13
C VAL A 334 -40.27 -3.62 -15.15
N PHE A 335 -39.87 -3.18 -16.35
CA PHE A 335 -39.37 -1.84 -16.61
C PHE A 335 -40.57 -0.88 -16.58
N ASN A 336 -40.60 0.08 -15.66
CA ASN A 336 -41.72 1.00 -15.36
C ASN A 336 -42.91 0.37 -14.61
N LYS A 337 -42.68 -0.25 -13.45
CA LYS A 337 -43.74 -0.53 -12.48
C LYS A 337 -43.90 0.67 -11.53
N ASP A 338 -45.09 1.28 -11.52
CA ASP A 338 -45.44 2.32 -10.55
C ASP A 338 -45.66 1.68 -9.17
N TYR A 339 -44.68 1.82 -8.28
CA TYR A 339 -44.83 1.43 -6.88
C TYR A 339 -45.63 2.51 -6.14
N GLN A 340 -46.82 2.15 -5.68
CA GLN A 340 -47.62 2.99 -4.78
C GLN A 340 -46.97 2.91 -3.39
N ASP A 341 -46.32 4.00 -2.96
CA ASP A 341 -45.75 4.11 -1.62
C ASP A 341 -46.87 3.96 -0.56
N THR A 342 -46.67 3.02 0.37
CA THR A 342 -47.61 2.62 1.44
C THR A 342 -46.95 2.62 2.81
#